data_AF-A0A3R9VN15-F1
#
_entry.id   AF-A0A3R9VN15-F1
#
_cell.length_a   1.000
_cell.length_b   1.000
_cell.length_c   1.000
_cell.angle_alpha   90.00
_cell.angle_beta   90.00
_cell.angle_gamma   90.00
#
_symmetry.space_group_name_H-M   'P 1'
#
loop_
_entity.id
_entity.type
_entity.pdbx_description
1 polymer ?
#
loop_
_entity_poly.entity_id
_entity_poly.type
_entity_poly.pdbx_seq_one_letter_code
_entity_poly.pdbx_strand_id
1 'polypeptide(L)' 'RHPYARGLLDALPDRAFTPIPGMPPELTDLPGGCAFAPRCPRATDLCATRPEPTAGVACHHPEHPRA' A
#
# COMPACT_ATOMS: atom_id res chain seq x y z
N ARG A 1 -9.20 -3.39 3.22
CA ARG A 1 -7.85 -3.45 3.83
C ARG A 1 -6.81 -2.90 2.86
N HIS A 2 -5.78 -2.20 3.34
CA HIS A 2 -4.77 -1.57 2.46
C HIS A 2 -3.72 -2.58 1.96
N PRO A 3 -3.31 -2.57 0.66
CA PRO A 3 -2.28 -3.48 0.13
C PRO A 3 -0.93 -3.41 0.88
N TYR A 4 -0.52 -2.22 1.34
CA TYR A 4 0.64 -2.09 2.23
C TYR A 4 0.55 -2.95 3.49
N ALA A 5 -0.61 -2.91 4.17
CA ALA A 5 -0.84 -3.77 5.34
C ALA A 5 -0.89 -5.26 4.98
N ARG A 6 -1.16 -5.61 3.71
CA ARG A 6 -0.95 -6.95 3.16
C ARG A 6 0.50 -7.33 3.06
N GLY A 7 1.28 -6.53 2.37
CA GLY A 7 2.71 -6.76 2.22
C GLY A 7 3.41 -6.92 3.57
N LEU A 8 3.07 -6.08 4.56
CA LEU A 8 3.66 -6.18 5.90
C LEU A 8 3.35 -7.50 6.59
N LEU A 9 2.10 -7.99 6.51
CA LEU A 9 1.72 -9.27 7.10
C LEU A 9 2.34 -10.46 6.35
N ASP A 10 2.46 -10.38 5.03
CA ASP A 10 3.06 -11.44 4.23
C ASP A 10 4.60 -11.51 4.38
N ALA A 11 5.23 -10.38 4.75
CA ALA A 11 6.67 -10.28 5.02
C ALA A 11 7.10 -10.84 6.39
N LEU A 12 6.15 -11.21 7.26
CA LEU A 12 6.50 -11.78 8.56
C LEU A 12 7.13 -13.18 8.40
N PRO A 13 8.10 -13.56 9.25
CA PRO A 13 8.78 -14.86 9.18
C PRO A 13 7.85 -16.06 9.40
N ASP A 14 6.78 -15.89 10.17
CA ASP A 14 5.75 -16.90 10.46
C ASP A 14 4.70 -17.04 9.34
N ARG A 15 4.88 -16.29 8.24
CA ARG A 15 3.99 -16.27 7.07
C ARG A 15 4.73 -16.76 5.84
N ALA A 16 4.58 -16.06 4.71
CA ALA A 16 5.25 -16.39 3.46
C ALA A 16 6.69 -15.84 3.41
N PHE A 17 7.05 -14.95 4.34
CA PHE A 17 8.31 -14.22 4.34
C PHE A 17 8.60 -13.52 3.00
N THR A 18 7.54 -13.02 2.37
CA THR A 18 7.61 -12.33 1.06
C THR A 18 7.85 -10.84 1.30
N PRO A 19 9.04 -10.30 0.98
CA PRO A 19 9.32 -8.90 1.19
C PRO A 19 8.49 -8.01 0.24
N ILE A 20 8.17 -6.80 0.69
CA ILE A 20 7.68 -5.74 -0.20
C ILE A 20 8.89 -5.25 -1.02
N PRO A 21 8.84 -5.30 -2.37
CA PRO A 21 9.95 -4.86 -3.19
C PRO A 21 10.15 -3.34 -3.12
N GLY A 22 11.39 -2.91 -3.33
CA GLY A 22 11.77 -1.50 -3.35
C GLY A 22 11.88 -0.86 -1.95
N MET A 23 12.16 0.44 -1.94
CA MET A 23 12.42 1.20 -0.72
C MET A 23 11.28 2.18 -0.41
N PRO A 24 11.00 2.48 0.87
CA PRO A 24 10.15 3.61 1.24
C PRO A 24 10.68 4.92 0.62
N PRO A 25 9.78 5.87 0.27
CA PRO A 25 10.22 7.21 -0.10
C PRO A 25 10.85 7.92 1.11
N GLU A 26 11.71 8.89 0.82
CA GLU A 26 12.26 9.78 1.84
C GLU A 26 11.14 10.64 2.46
N LEU A 27 11.22 10.87 3.77
CA LEU A 27 10.20 11.65 4.48
C LEU A 27 10.18 13.13 4.07
N THR A 28 11.28 13.64 3.53
CA THR A 28 11.41 15.00 3.00
C THR A 28 10.93 15.14 1.55
N ASP A 29 10.66 14.03 0.86
CA ASP A 29 10.26 13.99 -0.56
C ASP A 29 9.10 13.00 -0.76
N LEU A 30 8.00 13.25 -0.06
CA LEU A 30 6.80 12.44 -0.18
C LEU A 30 6.01 12.84 -1.43
N PRO A 31 5.48 11.87 -2.20
CA PRO A 31 4.62 12.17 -3.34
C PRO A 31 3.31 12.82 -2.87
N GLY A 32 2.73 13.69 -3.69
CA GLY A 32 1.45 14.34 -3.38
C GLY A 32 0.27 13.37 -3.20
N GLY A 33 0.37 12.18 -3.82
CA GLY A 33 -0.60 11.10 -3.76
C GLY A 33 -0.27 10.00 -2.74
N CYS A 34 -0.42 8.75 -3.15
CA CYS A 34 -0.14 7.59 -2.32
C CYS A 34 1.38 7.32 -2.24
N ALA A 35 1.97 7.46 -1.05
CA ALA A 35 3.37 7.14 -0.78
C ALA A 35 3.77 5.67 -1.02
N PHE A 36 2.78 4.78 -1.15
CA PHE A 36 3.00 3.36 -1.44
C PHE A 36 2.86 3.02 -2.93
N ALA A 37 2.38 3.94 -3.79
CA ALA A 37 2.11 3.65 -5.19
C ALA A 37 3.29 3.02 -5.96
N PRO A 38 4.56 3.48 -5.81
CA PRO A 38 5.70 2.90 -6.53
C PRO A 38 5.99 1.43 -6.21
N ARG A 39 5.48 0.93 -5.08
CA ARG A 39 5.69 -0.44 -4.57
C ARG A 39 4.40 -1.25 -4.52
N CYS A 40 3.27 -0.66 -4.88
CA CYS A 40 1.96 -1.28 -4.75
C CYS A 40 1.63 -2.08 -6.01
N PRO A 41 1.33 -3.40 -5.91
CA PRO A 41 0.97 -4.22 -7.08
C PRO A 41 -0.39 -3.86 -7.68
N ARG A 42 -1.16 -2.97 -7.03
CA ARG A 42 -2.48 -2.50 -7.46
C ARG A 42 -2.49 -1.01 -7.80
N ALA A 43 -1.31 -0.40 -7.98
CA ALA A 43 -1.22 1.03 -8.31
C ALA A 43 -1.86 1.32 -9.68
N THR A 44 -2.55 2.45 -9.77
CA THR A 44 -3.03 3.04 -11.03
C THR A 44 -2.79 4.54 -11.00
N ASP A 45 -3.06 5.24 -12.10
CA ASP A 45 -2.88 6.70 -12.21
C ASP A 45 -3.68 7.49 -11.15
N LEU A 46 -4.80 6.93 -10.66
CA LEU A 46 -5.58 7.52 -9.56
C LEU A 46 -4.75 7.68 -8.29
N CYS A 47 -3.74 6.83 -8.08
CA CYS A 47 -2.86 6.90 -6.91
C CYS A 47 -1.94 8.13 -6.89
N ALA A 48 -1.88 8.91 -7.98
CA ALA A 48 -1.22 10.22 -7.99
C ALA A 48 -1.93 11.25 -7.07
N THR A 49 -3.19 11.00 -6.70
CA THR A 49 -3.93 11.78 -5.70
C THR A 49 -4.33 10.89 -4.52
N ARG A 50 -4.54 11.52 -3.35
CA ARG A 50 -5.01 10.80 -2.16
C ARG A 50 -6.54 10.60 -2.20
N PRO A 51 -7.05 9.39 -1.94
CA PRO A 51 -8.48 9.15 -1.77
C PRO A 51 -8.98 9.72 -0.45
N GLU A 52 -10.28 10.00 -0.38
CA GLU A 52 -10.94 10.17 0.91
C GLU A 52 -10.92 8.85 1.70
N PRO A 53 -10.56 8.87 3.00
CA PRO A 53 -10.54 7.65 3.79
C PRO A 53 -11.94 7.07 3.95
N THR A 54 -12.12 5.80 3.61
CA THR A 54 -13.37 5.06 3.81
C THR A 54 -13.13 3.93 4.80
N ALA A 55 -13.94 3.85 5.86
CA ALA A 55 -13.79 2.85 6.94
C ALA A 55 -12.35 2.76 7.50
N GLY A 56 -11.71 3.92 7.70
CA GLY A 56 -10.32 4.00 8.20
C GLY A 56 -9.23 3.62 7.19
N VAL A 57 -9.56 3.43 5.91
CA VAL A 57 -8.62 3.09 4.85
C VAL A 57 -8.58 4.18 3.79
N ALA A 58 -7.42 4.81 3.61
CA ALA A 58 -7.15 5.71 2.49
C ALA A 58 -6.48 4.94 1.35
N CYS A 59 -7.28 4.28 0.50
CA CYS A 59 -6.81 3.53 -0.66
C CYS A 59 -7.84 3.61 -1.79
N HIS A 60 -7.40 3.88 -3.03
CA HIS A 60 -8.26 3.78 -4.21
C HIS A 60 -8.60 2.33 -4.55
N HIS A 61 -7.73 1.39 -4.17
CA HIS A 61 -7.85 -0.04 -4.50
C HIS A 61 -7.77 -0.93 -3.25
N PRO A 62 -8.68 -0.75 -2.28
CA PRO A 62 -8.66 -1.56 -1.07
C PRO A 62 -8.92 -3.03 -1.40
N GLU A 63 -8.24 -3.92 -0.69
CA GLU A 63 -8.49 -5.35 -0.76
C GLU A 63 -9.65 -5.71 0.16
N HIS A 64 -10.58 -6.52 -0.34
CA HIS A 64 -11.56 -7.19 0.50
C HIS A 64 -10.89 -8.40 1.16
N PRO A 65 -11.20 -8.71 2.44
CA PRO A 65 -10.80 -9.99 3.00
C PRO A 65 -11.37 -11.08 2.09
N ARG A 66 -10.50 -11.99 1.63
CA ARG A 66 -10.97 -13.24 1.03
C ARG A 66 -11.68 -13.99 2.15
N ALA A 67 -12.91 -14.42 1.87
CA ALA A 67 -13.68 -15.31 2.74
C ALA A 67 -12.87 -16.58 3.05
#